data_AF-K0TIC5-F1
#
_entry.id   AF-K0TIC5-F1
#
_cell.length_a   1.000
_cell.length_b   1.000
_cell.length_c   1.000
_cell.angle_alpha   90.00
_cell.angle_beta   90.00
_cell.angle_gamma   90.00
#
_symmetry.space_group_name_H-M   'P 1'
#
loop_
_entity.id
_entity.type
_entity.pdbx_description
1 polymer ?
#
loop_
_entity_poly.entity_id
_entity_poly.type
_entity_poly.pdbx_seq_one_letter_code
_entity_poly.pdbx_strand_id
1 'polypeptide(L)'
;MSDAAAALAGLADAESSDTRDLRQQQQQLMASGHERPEGDACPICFDLIELSMAEHARMNTCCMKRVCNGCRLAARQRGMNDRCPFCRTPFPADDASTLAMIQKRVSKGDSEAIAYLGDKYYNGSLGLAKDVPRAIELWTEAAELGSLDAHYSLGDSYYYGDGIEEDEPRGIHHWQQAAMRGDAVSRHKLGAVEHYNGDYELAVQHFMISAKVGYDLSLNAIKEMFKEGHATKEQYAEALLGYRDAVEETKSPQREEAKRLGV
;
A
#
# COMPACT_ATOMS: atom_id res chain seq x y z
N MET A 1 -54.65 -25.56 -21.95
CA MET A 1 -53.36 -24.89 -22.18
C MET A 1 -53.58 -23.40 -22.00
N SER A 2 -52.63 -22.75 -21.31
CA SER A 2 -52.49 -21.31 -21.10
C SER A 2 -53.56 -20.61 -20.25
N ASP A 3 -53.18 -20.31 -19.00
CA ASP A 3 -53.37 -18.97 -18.38
C ASP A 3 -52.84 -18.92 -16.94
N ALA A 4 -52.31 -20.03 -16.41
CA ALA A 4 -51.56 -20.05 -15.15
C ALA A 4 -50.04 -19.83 -15.32
N ALA A 5 -49.53 -19.74 -16.56
CA ALA A 5 -48.09 -19.61 -16.83
C ALA A 5 -47.60 -18.15 -16.94
N ALA A 6 -48.50 -17.17 -16.93
CA ALA A 6 -48.15 -15.76 -17.07
C ALA A 6 -47.97 -15.01 -15.72
N ALA A 7 -48.19 -15.68 -14.58
CA ALA A 7 -48.09 -15.08 -13.25
C ALA A 7 -46.76 -15.37 -12.52
N LEU A 8 -45.82 -16.09 -13.14
CA LEU A 8 -44.51 -16.42 -12.55
C LEU A 8 -43.32 -15.80 -13.29
N ALA A 9 -43.56 -14.91 -14.25
CA ALA A 9 -42.51 -14.18 -14.98
C ALA A 9 -42.34 -12.72 -14.50
N GLY A 10 -42.71 -12.43 -13.25
CA GLY A 10 -42.71 -11.08 -12.67
C GLY A 10 -41.77 -10.88 -11.47
N LEU A 11 -40.89 -11.84 -11.16
CA LEU A 11 -39.92 -11.75 -10.07
C LEU A 11 -38.48 -11.96 -10.59
N ALA A 12 -38.18 -11.38 -11.75
CA ALA A 12 -36.79 -11.10 -12.11
C ALA A 12 -36.46 -9.75 -11.48
N ASP A 13 -35.63 -9.79 -10.44
CA ASP A 13 -35.24 -8.68 -9.57
C ASP A 13 -35.01 -7.37 -10.31
N ALA A 14 -35.87 -6.38 -10.06
CA ALA A 14 -35.57 -4.98 -10.34
C ALA A 14 -34.54 -4.51 -9.30
N GLU A 15 -33.29 -4.92 -9.51
CA GLU A 15 -32.16 -4.49 -8.69
C GLU A 15 -32.08 -2.95 -8.68
N SER A 16 -32.01 -2.35 -7.50
CA SER A 16 -31.97 -0.89 -7.35
C SER A 16 -30.69 -0.30 -7.95
N SER A 17 -30.72 0.99 -8.33
CA SER A 17 -29.54 1.68 -8.87
C SER A 17 -28.36 1.59 -7.90
N ASP A 18 -28.61 1.80 -6.60
CA ASP A 18 -27.57 1.80 -5.56
C ASP A 18 -26.92 0.42 -5.39
N THR A 19 -27.71 -0.66 -5.42
CA THR A 19 -27.19 -2.04 -5.35
C THR A 19 -26.37 -2.41 -6.59
N ARG A 20 -26.76 -1.89 -7.76
CA ARG A 20 -26.00 -2.08 -9.00
C ARG A 20 -24.67 -1.33 -8.97
N ASP A 21 -24.66 -0.10 -8.47
CA ASP A 21 -23.46 0.74 -8.39
C ASP A 21 -22.44 0.16 -7.41
N LEU A 22 -22.88 -0.32 -6.24
CA LEU A 22 -22.02 -1.02 -5.29
C LEU A 22 -21.40 -2.29 -5.88
N ARG A 23 -22.18 -3.08 -6.62
CA ARG A 23 -21.67 -4.28 -7.29
C ARG A 23 -20.63 -3.93 -8.36
N GLN A 24 -20.85 -2.87 -9.13
CA GLN A 24 -19.88 -2.41 -10.13
C GLN A 24 -18.59 -1.92 -9.49
N GLN A 25 -18.67 -1.15 -8.39
CA GLN A 25 -17.51 -0.71 -7.62
C GLN A 25 -16.72 -1.91 -7.09
N GLN A 26 -17.40 -2.92 -6.54
CA GLN A 26 -16.76 -4.14 -6.06
C GLN A 26 -16.07 -4.92 -7.19
N GLN A 27 -16.73 -5.05 -8.34
CA GLN A 27 -16.14 -5.71 -9.52
C GLN A 27 -14.89 -4.97 -10.01
N GLN A 28 -14.95 -3.63 -10.06
CA GLN A 28 -13.81 -2.81 -10.44
C GLN A 28 -12.66 -2.94 -9.43
N LEU A 29 -12.97 -2.95 -8.13
CA LEU A 29 -12.01 -3.16 -7.06
C LEU A 29 -11.29 -4.50 -7.22
N MET A 30 -12.02 -5.58 -7.48
CA MET A 30 -11.46 -6.93 -7.69
C MET A 30 -10.65 -7.04 -8.99
N ALA A 31 -11.03 -6.31 -10.04
CA ALA A 31 -10.33 -6.32 -11.32
C ALA A 31 -9.04 -5.46 -11.34
N SER A 32 -8.82 -4.61 -10.34
CA SER A 32 -7.71 -3.65 -10.30
C SER A 32 -6.62 -4.06 -9.31
N GLY A 33 -5.47 -3.37 -9.32
CA GLY A 33 -4.40 -3.49 -8.32
C GLY A 33 -3.67 -4.84 -8.26
N HIS A 34 -3.57 -5.52 -9.40
CA HIS A 34 -2.80 -6.75 -9.57
C HIS A 34 -1.32 -6.49 -9.90
N GLU A 35 -0.93 -5.23 -10.09
CA GLU A 35 0.43 -4.80 -10.39
C GLU A 35 0.89 -3.77 -9.35
N ARG A 36 2.20 -3.75 -9.07
CA ARG A 36 2.79 -2.80 -8.13
C ARG A 36 2.97 -1.42 -8.78
N PRO A 37 2.78 -0.32 -8.04
CA PRO A 37 2.96 1.03 -8.58
C PRO A 37 4.42 1.31 -8.94
N GLU A 38 4.65 2.21 -9.91
CA GLU A 38 6.01 2.59 -10.35
C GLU A 38 6.90 3.12 -9.20
N GLY A 39 6.29 3.73 -8.18
CA GLY A 39 6.98 4.23 -6.98
C GLY A 39 7.69 3.16 -6.16
N ASP A 40 7.34 1.88 -6.36
CA ASP A 40 7.92 0.74 -5.66
C ASP A 40 9.19 0.21 -6.32
N ALA A 41 9.51 0.66 -7.53
CA ALA A 41 10.76 0.33 -8.19
C ALA A 41 11.91 1.20 -7.65
N CYS A 42 13.06 0.57 -7.41
CA CYS A 42 14.27 1.31 -7.06
C CYS A 42 14.72 2.14 -8.28
N PRO A 43 14.95 3.46 -8.17
CA PRO A 43 15.27 4.30 -9.33
C PRO A 43 16.71 4.12 -9.86
N ILE A 44 17.49 3.21 -9.27
CA ILE A 44 18.87 2.92 -9.67
C ILE A 44 18.96 1.59 -10.42
N CYS A 45 18.35 0.53 -9.89
CA CYS A 45 18.35 -0.79 -10.54
C CYS A 45 17.08 -1.09 -11.33
N PHE A 46 16.03 -0.27 -11.17
CA PHE A 46 14.71 -0.43 -11.80
C PHE A 46 13.91 -1.67 -11.40
N ASP A 47 14.47 -2.55 -10.58
CA ASP A 47 13.72 -3.67 -10.00
C ASP A 47 12.81 -3.22 -8.85
N LEU A 48 11.63 -3.85 -8.76
CA LEU A 48 10.68 -3.69 -7.64
C LEU A 48 11.36 -3.95 -6.31
N ILE A 49 11.12 -3.11 -5.31
CA ILE A 49 11.60 -3.28 -3.94
C ILE A 49 10.69 -4.31 -3.25
N GLU A 50 11.32 -5.27 -2.57
CA GLU A 50 10.64 -6.25 -1.71
C GLU A 50 9.69 -5.54 -0.73
N LEU A 51 8.47 -6.10 -0.56
CA LEU A 51 7.47 -5.55 0.36
C LEU A 51 7.93 -5.65 1.81
N SER A 52 7.29 -4.87 2.67
CA SER A 52 7.94 -4.29 3.86
C SER A 52 9.10 -3.37 3.45
N MET A 53 8.82 -2.45 2.52
CA MET A 53 9.80 -1.56 1.90
C MET A 53 10.60 -0.71 2.90
N ALA A 54 10.08 -0.46 4.10
CA ALA A 54 10.81 0.21 5.18
C ALA A 54 12.03 -0.59 5.67
N GLU A 55 12.01 -1.92 5.51
CA GLU A 55 13.11 -2.82 5.85
C GLU A 55 14.12 -2.92 4.70
N HIS A 56 13.64 -2.94 3.46
CA HIS A 56 14.46 -3.20 2.27
C HIS A 56 14.92 -1.96 1.50
N ALA A 57 14.47 -0.76 1.90
CA ALA A 57 14.85 0.49 1.28
C ALA A 57 14.89 1.66 2.28
N ARG A 58 15.39 2.79 1.79
CA ARG A 58 15.35 4.08 2.50
C ARG A 58 14.83 5.16 1.60
N MET A 59 13.85 5.91 2.09
CA MET A 59 13.38 7.16 1.46
C MET A 59 14.48 8.22 1.56
N ASN A 60 14.74 8.95 0.48
CA ASN A 60 15.71 10.04 0.46
C ASN A 60 14.99 11.38 0.38
N THR A 61 15.15 12.20 1.42
CA THR A 61 14.43 13.48 1.53
C THR A 61 14.85 14.52 0.49
N CYS A 62 16.00 14.37 -0.17
CA CYS A 62 16.40 15.24 -1.28
C CYS A 62 15.46 15.14 -2.49
N CYS A 63 14.85 13.97 -2.72
CA CYS A 63 14.19 13.63 -3.98
C CYS A 63 12.91 12.81 -3.85
N MET A 64 12.49 12.46 -2.63
CA MET A 64 11.35 11.56 -2.37
C MET A 64 11.44 10.24 -3.13
N LYS A 65 12.65 9.71 -3.30
CA LYS A 65 12.84 8.38 -3.90
C LYS A 65 13.33 7.37 -2.87
N ARG A 66 12.67 6.21 -2.85
CA ARG A 66 13.10 5.01 -2.13
C ARG A 66 14.22 4.35 -2.92
N VAL A 67 15.38 4.18 -2.29
CA VAL A 67 16.49 3.43 -2.87
C VAL A 67 16.68 2.16 -2.04
N CYS A 68 16.68 1.01 -2.72
CA CYS A 68 16.84 -0.28 -2.06
C CYS A 68 18.21 -0.39 -1.36
N ASN A 69 18.27 -1.19 -0.30
CA ASN A 69 19.48 -1.33 0.51
C ASN A 69 20.65 -1.85 -0.32
N GLY A 70 20.41 -2.70 -1.32
CA GLY A 70 21.43 -3.16 -2.25
C GLY A 70 22.10 -2.03 -3.04
N CYS A 71 21.32 -1.13 -3.66
CA CYS A 71 21.89 0.03 -4.35
C CYS A 71 22.56 1.02 -3.40
N ARG A 72 22.05 1.17 -2.17
CA ARG A 72 22.71 1.98 -1.13
C ARG A 72 24.05 1.39 -0.72
N LEU A 73 24.12 0.08 -0.50
CA LEU A 73 25.36 -0.63 -0.16
C LEU A 73 26.39 -0.50 -1.28
N ALA A 74 25.99 -0.75 -2.53
CA ALA A 74 26.87 -0.61 -3.69
C ALA A 74 27.41 0.82 -3.83
N ALA A 75 26.61 1.84 -3.52
CA ALA A 75 27.07 3.23 -3.52
C ALA A 75 28.10 3.50 -2.41
N ARG A 76 27.86 3.02 -1.18
CA ARG A 76 28.80 3.14 -0.06
C ARG A 76 30.14 2.47 -0.35
N GLN A 77 30.13 1.27 -0.94
CA GLN A 77 31.34 0.56 -1.35
C GLN A 77 32.18 1.34 -2.38
N ARG A 78 31.57 2.26 -3.13
CA ARG A 78 32.24 3.17 -4.07
C ARG A 78 32.62 4.52 -3.43
N GLY A 79 32.59 4.61 -2.10
CA GLY A 79 32.94 5.81 -1.34
C GLY A 79 31.82 6.85 -1.22
N MET A 80 30.58 6.54 -1.62
CA MET A 80 29.46 7.47 -1.52
C MET A 80 28.75 7.38 -0.16
N ASN A 81 29.33 8.01 0.84
CA ASN A 81 28.84 7.91 2.23
C ASN A 81 28.01 9.11 2.70
N ASP A 82 28.21 10.28 2.09
CA ASP A 82 27.72 11.58 2.55
C ASP A 82 26.58 12.16 1.70
N ARG A 83 26.10 11.42 0.70
CA ARG A 83 25.14 11.91 -0.30
C ARG A 83 24.20 10.83 -0.79
N CYS A 84 23.05 11.27 -1.30
CA CYS A 84 22.05 10.39 -1.89
C CYS A 84 22.61 9.60 -3.10
N PRO A 85 22.47 8.26 -3.11
CA PRO A 85 22.90 7.42 -4.24
C PRO A 85 22.21 7.73 -5.57
N PHE A 86 21.04 8.37 -5.54
CA PHE A 86 20.27 8.74 -6.72
C PHE A 86 20.54 10.20 -7.14
N CYS A 87 20.13 11.16 -6.32
CA CYS A 87 20.15 12.59 -6.65
C CYS A 87 21.53 13.26 -6.43
N ARG A 88 22.50 12.56 -5.82
CA ARG A 88 23.83 13.05 -5.40
C ARG A 88 23.84 14.25 -4.44
N THR A 89 22.68 14.74 -4.00
CA THR A 89 22.57 15.79 -2.98
C THR A 89 23.14 15.27 -1.66
N PRO A 90 23.98 16.05 -0.95
CA PRO A 90 24.46 15.69 0.38
C PRO A 90 23.31 15.37 1.34
N PHE A 91 23.51 14.42 2.25
CA PHE A 91 22.52 14.14 3.27
C PHE A 91 22.36 15.33 4.23
N PRO A 92 21.13 15.60 4.71
CA PRO A 92 20.92 16.63 5.73
C PRO A 92 21.68 16.27 7.00
N ALA A 93 22.23 17.28 7.67
CA ALA A 93 23.05 17.09 8.88
C ALA A 93 22.19 16.99 10.15
N ASP A 94 20.96 17.50 10.10
CA ASP A 94 20.05 17.62 11.24
C ASP A 94 18.58 17.61 10.79
N ASP A 95 17.69 17.64 11.78
CA ASP A 95 16.24 17.64 11.57
C ASP A 95 15.76 18.89 10.82
N ALA A 96 16.33 20.06 11.12
CA ALA A 96 15.94 21.32 10.49
C ALA A 96 16.26 21.34 8.99
N SER A 97 17.45 20.88 8.60
CA SER A 97 17.85 20.72 7.20
C SER A 97 17.06 19.62 6.50
N THR A 98 16.71 18.54 7.20
CA THR A 98 15.81 17.50 6.68
C THR A 98 14.43 18.07 6.37
N LEU A 99 13.84 18.81 7.31
CA LEU A 99 12.54 19.46 7.16
C LEU A 99 12.55 20.49 6.01
N ALA A 100 13.60 21.30 5.91
CA ALA A 100 13.75 22.27 4.82
C ALA A 100 13.79 21.60 3.43
N MET A 101 14.44 20.44 3.31
CA MET A 101 14.43 19.66 2.05
C MET A 101 13.04 19.14 1.70
N ILE A 102 12.29 18.64 2.69
CA ILE A 102 10.91 18.17 2.52
C ILE A 102 10.02 19.35 2.10
N GLN A 103 10.07 20.47 2.81
CA GLN A 103 9.27 21.67 2.51
C GLN A 103 9.53 22.21 1.10
N LYS A 104 10.77 22.14 0.61
CA LYS A 104 11.10 22.51 -0.78
C LYS A 104 10.45 21.61 -1.83
N ARG A 105 10.15 20.35 -1.50
CA ARG A 105 9.42 19.42 -2.37
C ARG A 105 7.92 19.62 -2.26
N VAL A 106 7.41 19.82 -1.03
CA VAL A 106 6.02 20.22 -0.76
C VAL A 106 5.65 21.48 -1.53
N SER A 107 6.49 22.52 -1.53
CA SER A 107 6.25 23.76 -2.27
C SER A 107 6.20 23.59 -3.79
N LYS A 108 6.54 22.40 -4.31
CA LYS A 108 6.47 22.05 -5.73
C LYS A 108 5.31 21.08 -6.04
N GLY A 109 4.45 20.78 -5.06
CA GLY A 109 3.34 19.85 -5.22
C GLY A 109 3.77 18.38 -5.33
N ASP A 110 4.93 18.02 -4.77
CA ASP A 110 5.37 16.61 -4.73
C ASP A 110 4.50 15.84 -3.71
N SER A 111 3.59 15.01 -4.22
CA SER A 111 2.59 14.28 -3.41
C SER A 111 3.24 13.41 -2.33
N GLU A 112 4.35 12.76 -2.65
CA GLU A 112 5.10 11.91 -1.71
C GLU A 112 5.77 12.76 -0.62
N ALA A 113 6.23 13.96 -0.94
CA ALA A 113 6.76 14.88 0.07
C ALA A 113 5.67 15.41 1.01
N ILE A 114 4.48 15.70 0.46
CA ILE A 114 3.33 16.16 1.24
C ILE A 114 2.89 15.05 2.20
N ALA A 115 2.74 13.82 1.70
CA ALA A 115 2.43 12.66 2.52
C ALA A 115 3.48 12.44 3.62
N TYR A 116 4.76 12.48 3.25
CA TYR A 116 5.86 12.32 4.19
C TYR A 116 5.89 13.42 5.26
N LEU A 117 5.55 14.67 4.91
CA LEU A 117 5.41 15.75 5.88
C LEU A 117 4.23 15.50 6.82
N GLY A 118 3.11 14.99 6.30
CA GLY A 118 1.98 14.51 7.10
C GLY A 118 2.42 13.52 8.18
N ASP A 119 3.21 12.52 7.81
CA ASP A 119 3.77 11.54 8.76
C ASP A 119 4.63 12.22 9.85
N LYS A 120 5.35 13.29 9.52
CA LYS A 120 6.18 14.00 10.50
C LYS A 120 5.36 14.77 11.52
N TYR A 121 4.26 15.40 11.10
CA TYR A 121 3.30 16.02 12.00
C TYR A 121 2.57 14.98 12.85
N TYR A 122 2.12 13.87 12.25
CA TYR A 122 1.42 12.82 12.99
C TYR A 122 2.30 12.20 14.09
N ASN A 123 3.59 12.01 13.83
CA ASN A 123 4.53 11.43 14.80
C ASN A 123 5.19 12.46 15.73
N GLY A 124 5.12 13.75 15.42
CA GLY A 124 5.86 14.79 16.16
C GLY A 124 7.38 14.62 16.05
N SER A 125 7.90 14.59 14.81
CA SER A 125 9.32 14.36 14.53
C SER A 125 9.93 15.46 13.65
N LEU A 126 11.27 15.47 13.49
CA LEU A 126 12.02 16.54 12.82
C LEU A 126 11.86 17.92 13.49
N GLY A 127 11.73 17.94 14.82
CA GLY A 127 11.49 19.16 15.59
C GLY A 127 10.07 19.73 15.49
N LEU A 128 9.14 19.02 14.84
CA LEU A 128 7.72 19.37 14.80
C LEU A 128 7.00 18.83 16.04
N ALA A 129 6.06 19.60 16.59
CA ALA A 129 5.11 19.08 17.56
C ALA A 129 4.14 18.11 16.87
N LYS A 130 3.67 17.09 17.62
CA LYS A 130 2.63 16.20 17.13
C LYS A 130 1.35 16.99 16.86
N ASP A 131 0.83 16.90 15.63
CA ASP A 131 -0.37 17.59 15.16
C ASP A 131 -1.12 16.68 14.18
N VAL A 132 -2.09 15.91 14.69
CA VAL A 132 -2.86 14.95 13.89
C VAL A 132 -3.80 15.66 12.89
N PRO A 133 -4.58 16.69 13.27
CA PRO A 133 -5.38 17.44 12.29
C PRO A 133 -4.55 17.95 11.10
N ARG A 134 -3.35 18.50 11.38
CA ARG A 134 -2.46 18.95 10.30
C ARG A 134 -1.96 17.80 9.42
N ALA A 135 -1.70 16.62 10.00
CA ALA A 135 -1.33 15.44 9.24
C ALA A 135 -2.46 14.98 8.30
N ILE A 136 -3.71 14.97 8.78
CA ILE A 136 -4.89 14.61 7.98
C ILE A 136 -5.09 15.58 6.81
N GLU A 137 -4.90 16.89 7.02
CA GLU A 137 -4.95 17.89 5.94
C GLU A 137 -3.91 17.58 4.85
N LEU A 138 -2.66 17.34 5.26
CA LEU A 138 -1.56 17.05 4.34
C LEU A 138 -1.76 15.72 3.61
N TRP A 139 -2.18 14.67 4.30
CA TRP A 139 -2.48 13.40 3.63
C TRP A 139 -3.67 13.53 2.68
N THR A 140 -4.69 14.34 3.01
CA THR A 140 -5.81 14.59 2.09
C THR A 140 -5.32 15.26 0.81
N GLU A 141 -4.51 16.32 0.92
CA GLU A 141 -3.89 16.99 -0.23
C GLU A 141 -3.02 16.02 -1.05
N ALA A 142 -2.19 15.21 -0.39
CA ALA A 142 -1.33 14.24 -1.06
C ALA A 142 -2.12 13.13 -1.77
N ALA A 143 -3.23 12.66 -1.18
CA ALA A 143 -4.12 11.66 -1.76
C ALA A 143 -4.83 12.20 -3.01
N GLU A 144 -5.30 13.46 -2.99
CA GLU A 144 -5.85 14.15 -4.15
C GLU A 144 -4.83 14.27 -5.29
N LEU A 145 -3.55 14.43 -4.96
CA LEU A 145 -2.43 14.42 -5.91
C LEU A 145 -1.96 13.01 -6.29
N GLY A 146 -2.59 11.96 -5.75
CA GLY A 146 -2.38 10.57 -6.14
C GLY A 146 -1.42 9.76 -5.28
N SER A 147 -0.98 10.26 -4.12
CA SER A 147 -0.12 9.48 -3.21
C SER A 147 -0.88 8.30 -2.58
N LEU A 148 -0.36 7.09 -2.80
CA LEU A 148 -0.92 5.87 -2.23
C LEU A 148 -0.64 5.75 -0.73
N ASP A 149 0.56 6.16 -0.30
CA ASP A 149 0.94 6.20 1.11
C ASP A 149 -0.01 7.12 1.90
N ALA A 150 -0.43 8.24 1.31
CA ALA A 150 -1.40 9.14 1.93
C ALA A 150 -2.80 8.52 2.04
N HIS A 151 -3.28 7.86 0.99
CA HIS A 151 -4.52 7.09 1.07
C HIS A 151 -4.45 5.99 2.15
N TYR A 152 -3.34 5.27 2.24
CA TYR A 152 -3.13 4.28 3.29
C TYR A 152 -3.20 4.90 4.69
N SER A 153 -2.49 6.01 4.94
CA SER A 153 -2.48 6.69 6.23
C SER A 153 -3.84 7.26 6.62
N LEU A 154 -4.60 7.82 5.66
CA LEU A 154 -5.99 8.24 5.89
C LEU A 154 -6.89 7.04 6.21
N GLY A 155 -6.70 5.93 5.49
CA GLY A 155 -7.43 4.69 5.73
C GLY A 155 -7.25 4.19 7.16
N ASP A 156 -5.99 4.05 7.62
CA ASP A 156 -5.67 3.65 8.99
C ASP A 156 -6.24 4.67 10.02
N SER A 157 -6.08 5.97 9.76
CA SER A 157 -6.49 7.01 10.72
C SER A 157 -8.01 7.06 10.93
N TYR A 158 -8.80 7.02 9.85
CA TYR A 158 -10.26 7.02 9.95
C TYR A 158 -10.79 5.69 10.49
N TYR A 159 -10.21 4.55 10.06
CA TYR A 159 -10.70 3.25 10.48
C TYR A 159 -10.51 3.00 11.98
N TYR A 160 -9.38 3.42 12.57
CA TYR A 160 -9.10 3.19 13.99
C TYR A 160 -9.36 4.42 14.89
N GLY A 161 -9.74 5.56 14.31
CA GLY A 161 -9.95 6.81 15.06
C GLY A 161 -8.68 7.34 15.76
N ASP A 162 -7.49 7.16 15.18
CA ASP A 162 -6.25 7.60 15.84
C ASP A 162 -6.06 9.12 15.74
N GLY A 163 -6.46 9.82 16.81
CA GLY A 163 -6.34 11.27 16.94
C GLY A 163 -7.41 12.05 16.17
N ILE A 164 -8.40 11.36 15.61
CA ILE A 164 -9.62 11.90 14.99
C ILE A 164 -10.83 11.02 15.34
N GLU A 165 -12.03 11.46 14.99
CA GLU A 165 -13.23 10.63 15.11
C GLU A 165 -13.14 9.42 14.15
N GLU A 166 -13.51 8.25 14.66
CA GLU A 166 -13.58 7.01 13.89
C GLU A 166 -14.67 7.10 12.82
N ASP A 167 -14.32 6.69 11.61
CA ASP A 167 -15.19 6.62 10.44
C ASP A 167 -14.72 5.46 9.55
N GLU A 168 -15.07 4.23 9.94
CA GLU A 168 -14.66 3.01 9.22
C GLU A 168 -15.02 3.04 7.73
N PRO A 169 -16.24 3.45 7.29
CA PRO A 169 -16.56 3.54 5.87
C PRO A 169 -15.63 4.46 5.10
N ARG A 170 -15.25 5.59 5.68
CA ARG A 170 -14.28 6.52 5.07
C ARG A 170 -12.88 5.94 5.04
N GLY A 171 -12.46 5.25 6.10
CA GLY A 171 -11.19 4.54 6.14
C GLY A 171 -11.07 3.48 5.04
N ILE A 172 -12.11 2.63 4.92
CA ILE A 172 -12.24 1.61 3.89
C ILE A 172 -12.20 2.25 2.50
N HIS A 173 -12.89 3.38 2.29
CA HIS A 173 -12.87 4.08 1.01
C HIS A 173 -11.44 4.50 0.60
N HIS A 174 -10.65 5.05 1.52
CA HIS A 174 -9.27 5.41 1.21
C HIS A 174 -8.40 4.18 0.90
N TRP A 175 -8.55 3.08 1.64
CA TRP A 175 -7.86 1.82 1.32
C TRP A 175 -8.28 1.25 -0.03
N GLN A 176 -9.56 1.35 -0.42
CA GLN A 176 -10.02 0.94 -1.75
C GLN A 176 -9.31 1.72 -2.87
N GLN A 177 -9.19 3.04 -2.73
CA GLN A 177 -8.48 3.88 -3.70
C GLN A 177 -7.01 3.48 -3.86
N ALA A 178 -6.32 3.21 -2.75
CA ALA A 178 -4.92 2.76 -2.77
C ALA A 178 -4.79 1.33 -3.34
N ALA A 179 -5.65 0.41 -2.89
CA ALA A 179 -5.65 -0.99 -3.30
C ALA A 179 -5.90 -1.13 -4.81
N MET A 180 -6.82 -0.36 -5.38
CA MET A 180 -7.09 -0.34 -6.83
C MET A 180 -5.87 0.06 -7.66
N ARG A 181 -4.95 0.84 -7.08
CA ARG A 181 -3.71 1.31 -7.72
C ARG A 181 -2.48 0.47 -7.34
N GLY A 182 -2.70 -0.70 -6.72
CA GLY A 182 -1.63 -1.67 -6.47
C GLY A 182 -1.00 -1.60 -5.09
N ASP A 183 -1.55 -0.80 -4.15
CA ASP A 183 -1.05 -0.83 -2.78
C ASP A 183 -1.44 -2.14 -2.07
N ALA A 184 -0.44 -2.98 -1.86
CA ALA A 184 -0.63 -4.33 -1.34
C ALA A 184 -1.07 -4.33 0.14
N VAL A 185 -0.68 -3.31 0.91
CA VAL A 185 -1.01 -3.20 2.33
C VAL A 185 -2.47 -2.79 2.50
N SER A 186 -2.94 -1.77 1.78
CA SER A 186 -4.37 -1.40 1.76
C SER A 186 -5.23 -2.55 1.26
N ARG A 187 -4.78 -3.30 0.24
CA ARG A 187 -5.48 -4.51 -0.22
C ARG A 187 -5.61 -5.56 0.90
N HIS A 188 -4.56 -5.76 1.69
CA HIS A 188 -4.58 -6.64 2.85
C HIS A 188 -5.55 -6.15 3.93
N LYS A 189 -5.57 -4.84 4.23
CA LYS A 189 -6.51 -4.25 5.19
C LYS A 189 -7.96 -4.54 4.80
N LEU A 190 -8.31 -4.39 3.51
CA LEU A 190 -9.64 -4.76 3.02
C LEU A 190 -9.94 -6.24 3.25
N GLY A 191 -9.00 -7.14 2.94
CA GLY A 191 -9.18 -8.57 3.22
C GLY A 191 -9.38 -8.87 4.71
N ALA A 192 -8.70 -8.14 5.59
CA ALA A 192 -8.88 -8.27 7.04
C ALA A 192 -10.25 -7.77 7.52
N VAL A 193 -10.78 -6.69 6.93
CA VAL A 193 -12.15 -6.21 7.18
C VAL A 193 -13.18 -7.27 6.78
N GLU A 194 -13.09 -7.81 5.55
CA GLU A 194 -14.02 -8.84 5.08
C GLU A 194 -13.92 -10.11 5.94
N HIS A 195 -12.71 -10.49 6.35
CA HIS A 195 -12.50 -11.62 7.26
C HIS A 195 -13.19 -11.39 8.60
N TYR A 196 -13.05 -10.19 9.17
CA TYR A 196 -13.69 -9.82 10.44
C TYR A 196 -15.23 -9.85 10.33
N ASN A 197 -15.76 -9.42 9.20
CA ASN A 197 -17.20 -9.45 8.89
C ASN A 197 -17.74 -10.86 8.64
N GLY A 198 -16.85 -11.86 8.47
CA GLY A 198 -17.22 -13.25 8.17
C GLY A 198 -17.37 -13.55 6.68
N ASP A 199 -17.06 -12.59 5.80
CA ASP A 199 -17.09 -12.73 4.35
C ASP A 199 -15.79 -13.37 3.84
N TYR A 200 -15.56 -14.61 4.26
CA TYR A 200 -14.30 -15.32 4.01
C TYR A 200 -13.96 -15.49 2.53
N GLU A 201 -14.96 -15.67 1.66
CA GLU A 201 -14.74 -15.78 0.22
C GLU A 201 -14.11 -14.50 -0.33
N LEU A 202 -14.63 -13.34 0.09
CA LEU A 202 -14.15 -12.05 -0.35
C LEU A 202 -12.79 -11.70 0.28
N ALA A 203 -12.61 -12.05 1.55
CA ALA A 203 -11.32 -11.94 2.23
C ALA A 203 -10.22 -12.70 1.48
N VAL A 204 -10.46 -13.95 1.08
CA VAL A 204 -9.50 -14.74 0.27
C VAL A 204 -9.19 -14.01 -1.04
N GLN A 205 -10.18 -13.45 -1.74
CA GLN A 205 -9.92 -12.71 -2.98
C GLN A 205 -8.98 -11.52 -2.76
N HIS A 206 -9.23 -10.71 -1.73
CA HIS A 206 -8.35 -9.59 -1.36
C HIS A 206 -6.94 -10.05 -1.03
N PHE A 207 -6.80 -11.05 -0.15
CA PHE A 207 -5.50 -11.58 0.23
C PHE A 207 -4.77 -12.21 -0.96
N MET A 208 -5.47 -12.86 -1.89
CA MET A 208 -4.87 -13.44 -3.09
C MET A 208 -4.21 -12.38 -3.95
N ILE A 209 -4.88 -11.25 -4.18
CA ILE A 209 -4.32 -10.12 -4.96
C ILE A 209 -3.07 -9.58 -4.25
N SER A 210 -3.17 -9.31 -2.95
CA SER A 210 -2.07 -8.77 -2.14
C SER A 210 -0.86 -9.73 -2.04
N ALA A 211 -1.10 -11.02 -1.87
CA ALA A 211 -0.06 -12.05 -1.79
C ALA A 211 0.67 -12.21 -3.13
N LYS A 212 -0.07 -12.19 -4.26
CA LYS A 212 0.50 -12.31 -5.61
C LYS A 212 1.40 -11.15 -6.00
N VAL A 213 1.24 -9.97 -5.39
CA VAL A 213 2.15 -8.83 -5.59
C VAL A 213 3.30 -8.78 -4.56
N GLY A 214 3.41 -9.83 -3.73
CA GLY A 214 4.53 -10.10 -2.84
C GLY A 214 4.31 -9.76 -1.37
N TYR A 215 3.08 -9.55 -0.88
CA TYR A 215 2.85 -9.25 0.53
C TYR A 215 2.70 -10.53 1.37
N ASP A 216 3.63 -10.74 2.28
CA ASP A 216 3.78 -11.97 3.07
C ASP A 216 2.67 -12.14 4.10
N LEU A 217 2.20 -11.05 4.73
CA LEU A 217 1.10 -11.12 5.70
C LEU A 217 -0.20 -11.61 5.06
N SER A 218 -0.46 -11.27 3.79
CA SER A 218 -1.60 -11.80 3.05
C SER A 218 -1.45 -13.29 2.72
N LEU A 219 -0.24 -13.74 2.38
CA LEU A 219 0.04 -15.16 2.20
C LEU A 219 -0.18 -15.94 3.52
N ASN A 220 0.28 -15.38 4.64
CA ASN A 220 0.07 -15.96 5.97
C ASN A 220 -1.42 -15.99 6.34
N ALA A 221 -2.18 -14.94 6.02
CA ALA A 221 -3.63 -14.93 6.24
C ALA A 221 -4.32 -16.07 5.47
N ILE A 222 -4.01 -16.27 4.18
CA ILE A 222 -4.57 -17.37 3.38
C ILE A 222 -4.17 -18.73 3.98
N LYS A 223 -2.94 -18.86 4.48
CA LYS A 223 -2.47 -20.08 5.15
C LYS A 223 -3.29 -20.40 6.40
N GLU A 224 -3.59 -19.41 7.24
CA GLU A 224 -4.43 -19.62 8.43
C GLU A 224 -5.87 -19.93 8.03
N MET A 225 -6.45 -19.20 7.07
CA MET A 225 -7.78 -19.49 6.53
C MET A 225 -7.88 -20.91 5.94
N PHE A 226 -6.82 -21.42 5.31
CA PHE A 226 -6.77 -22.79 4.81
C PHE A 226 -6.83 -23.81 5.96
N LYS A 227 -6.13 -23.56 7.08
CA LYS A 227 -6.18 -24.45 8.26
C LYS A 227 -7.57 -24.46 8.91
N GLU A 228 -8.25 -23.32 8.89
CA GLU A 228 -9.60 -23.15 9.44
C GLU A 228 -10.70 -23.68 8.51
N GLY A 229 -10.36 -24.02 7.25
CA GLY A 229 -11.30 -24.53 6.25
C GLY A 229 -12.03 -23.45 5.46
N HIS A 230 -11.59 -22.20 5.57
CA HIS A 230 -12.14 -21.04 4.85
C HIS A 230 -11.49 -20.80 3.48
N ALA A 231 -10.28 -21.33 3.25
CA ALA A 231 -9.62 -21.32 1.94
C ALA A 231 -9.38 -22.75 1.44
N THR A 232 -9.38 -22.95 0.12
CA THR A 232 -9.09 -24.24 -0.50
C THR A 232 -7.60 -24.50 -0.62
N LYS A 233 -7.22 -25.76 -0.83
CA LYS A 233 -5.83 -26.15 -1.09
C LYS A 233 -5.31 -25.48 -2.36
N GLU A 234 -6.17 -25.38 -3.38
CA GLU A 234 -5.86 -24.76 -4.66
C GLU A 234 -5.59 -23.27 -4.50
N GLN A 235 -6.42 -22.55 -3.74
CA GLN A 235 -6.22 -21.13 -3.43
C GLN A 235 -4.90 -20.90 -2.69
N TYR A 236 -4.61 -21.69 -1.66
CA TYR A 236 -3.35 -21.55 -0.93
C TYR A 236 -2.13 -21.87 -1.80
N ALA A 237 -2.20 -22.91 -2.64
CA ALA A 237 -1.12 -23.24 -3.58
C ALA A 237 -0.89 -22.12 -4.61
N GLU A 238 -1.97 -21.52 -5.12
CA GLU A 238 -1.90 -20.40 -6.05
C GLU A 238 -1.31 -19.14 -5.40
N ALA A 239 -1.70 -18.83 -4.16
CA ALA A 239 -1.12 -17.74 -3.37
C ALA A 239 0.39 -17.91 -3.19
N LEU A 240 0.82 -19.13 -2.82
CA LEU A 240 2.23 -19.48 -2.62
C LEU A 240 3.04 -19.30 -3.91
N LEU A 241 2.51 -19.74 -5.05
CA LEU A 241 3.18 -19.60 -6.34
C LEU A 241 3.34 -18.13 -6.73
N GLY A 242 2.26 -17.36 -6.67
CA GLY A 242 2.30 -15.93 -7.01
C GLY A 242 3.22 -15.13 -6.09
N TYR A 243 3.16 -15.37 -4.78
CA TYR A 243 4.07 -14.74 -3.83
C TYR A 243 5.54 -15.08 -4.13
N ARG A 244 5.84 -16.35 -4.41
CA ARG A 244 7.20 -16.78 -4.76
C ARG A 244 7.70 -16.05 -6.01
N ASP A 245 6.87 -15.96 -7.04
CA ASP A 245 7.23 -15.32 -8.29
C ASP A 245 7.49 -13.82 -8.08
N ALA A 246 6.64 -13.12 -7.32
CA ALA A 246 6.86 -11.72 -6.94
C ALA A 246 8.15 -11.51 -6.13
N VAL A 247 8.44 -12.39 -5.17
CA VAL A 247 9.71 -12.32 -4.39
C VAL A 247 10.92 -12.54 -5.30
N GLU A 248 10.86 -13.49 -6.23
CA GLU A 248 11.95 -13.76 -7.17
C GLU A 248 12.27 -12.54 -8.04
N GLU A 249 11.25 -11.82 -8.52
CA GLU A 249 11.41 -10.59 -9.31
C GLU A 249 12.13 -9.46 -8.54
N THR A 250 12.10 -9.49 -7.21
CA THR A 250 12.77 -8.47 -6.38
C THR A 250 14.23 -8.81 -6.04
N LYS A 251 14.73 -10.00 -6.40
CA LYS A 251 16.09 -10.41 -6.04
C LYS A 251 17.14 -9.64 -6.83
N SER A 252 18.23 -9.31 -6.15
CA SER A 252 19.47 -8.86 -6.81
C SER A 252 20.68 -9.24 -5.98
N PRO A 253 21.86 -9.46 -6.59
CA PRO A 253 23.07 -9.81 -5.85
C PRO A 253 23.41 -8.80 -4.74
N GLN A 254 23.17 -7.51 -4.99
CA GLN A 254 23.44 -6.45 -4.03
C GLN A 254 22.46 -6.44 -2.86
N ARG A 255 21.18 -6.80 -3.09
CA ARG A 255 20.19 -6.91 -2.01
C ARG A 255 20.47 -8.11 -1.12
N GLU A 256 20.85 -9.25 -1.70
CA GLU A 256 21.26 -10.43 -0.93
C GLU A 256 22.52 -10.18 -0.12
N GLU A 257 23.49 -9.45 -0.69
CA GLU A 257 24.65 -8.96 0.05
C GLU A 257 24.25 -8.04 1.23
N ALA A 258 23.35 -7.08 0.98
CA ALA A 258 22.87 -6.17 2.01
C ALA A 258 22.17 -6.92 3.15
N LYS A 259 21.31 -7.90 2.83
CA LYS A 259 20.69 -8.80 3.81
C LYS A 259 21.73 -9.54 4.64
N ARG A 260 22.76 -10.13 3.99
CA ARG A 260 23.84 -10.85 4.68
C ARG A 260 24.63 -9.97 5.65
N LEU A 261 24.77 -8.69 5.33
CA LEU A 261 25.48 -7.71 6.17
C LEU A 261 24.58 -7.00 7.19
N GLY A 262 23.26 -7.21 7.15
CA GLY A 262 22.29 -6.54 8.03
C GLY A 262 22.16 -5.03 7.79
N VAL A 263 22.24 -4.59 6.52
CA VAL A 263 22.25 -3.16 6.12
C VAL A 263 21.10 -2.74 5.21
#